data_AF-A0A5N9CRV7-F1
#
_entry.id   AF-A0A5N9CRV7-F1
#
_cell.length_a   1.000
_cell.length_b   1.000
_cell.length_c   1.000
_cell.angle_alpha   90.00
_cell.angle_beta   90.00
_cell.angle_gamma   90.00
#
_symmetry.space_group_name_H-M   'P 1'
#
loop_
_entity.id
_entity.type
_entity.pdbx_description
1 polymer ?
#
loop_
_entity_poly.entity_id
_entity_poly.type
_entity_poly.pdbx_seq_one_letter_code
_entity_poly.pdbx_strand_id
1 'polypeptide(L)' 'MPDLDGKVALITGAGGMRGVGRATVMKLAGLGADIA' A
#
# COMPACT_ATOMS: atom_id res chain seq x y z
N MET A 1 -8.88 -10.92 -5.16
CA MET A 1 -8.62 -9.64 -5.85
C MET A 1 -7.40 -9.87 -6.72
N PRO A 2 -7.36 -9.40 -7.97
CA PRO A 2 -6.23 -9.66 -8.88
C PRO A 2 -4.91 -9.22 -8.24
N ASP A 3 -3.82 -9.94 -8.52
CA ASP A 3 -2.46 -9.57 -8.16
C ASP A 3 -2.16 -8.15 -8.64
N LEU A 4 -1.54 -7.33 -7.79
CA LEU A 4 -1.18 -5.93 -8.09
C LEU A 4 0.23 -5.82 -8.70
N ASP A 5 0.81 -6.94 -9.13
CA ASP A 5 2.12 -6.98 -9.78
C ASP A 5 2.19 -5.99 -10.96
N GLY A 6 3.26 -5.19 -10.96
CA GLY A 6 3.50 -4.16 -11.97
C GLY A 6 2.59 -2.93 -11.85
N LYS A 7 1.84 -2.77 -10.75
CA LYS A 7 1.10 -1.53 -10.42
C LYS A 7 1.84 -0.73 -9.35
N VAL A 8 1.75 0.60 -9.47
CA VAL A 8 2.27 1.54 -8.48
C VAL A 8 1.11 2.15 -7.70
N ALA A 9 1.20 2.15 -6.37
CA ALA A 9 0.25 2.78 -5.46
C ALA A 9 0.92 3.96 -4.74
N LEU A 10 0.46 5.18 -5.05
CA LEU A 10 0.81 6.39 -4.31
C LEU A 10 -0.08 6.51 -3.06
N ILE A 11 0.53 6.49 -1.87
CA ILE A 11 -0.23 6.50 -0.62
C ILE A 11 0.19 7.68 0.26
N THR A 12 -0.76 8.55 0.57
CA THR A 12 -0.55 9.67 1.50
C THR A 12 -0.95 9.28 2.93
N GLY A 13 -0.44 10.00 3.94
CA GLY A 13 -0.83 9.81 5.33
C GLY A 13 -0.37 8.48 5.97
N ALA A 14 0.67 7.82 5.43
CA ALA A 14 1.17 6.54 5.93
C ALA A 14 2.19 6.64 7.09
N GLY A 15 2.53 7.85 7.55
CA GLY A 15 3.56 8.06 8.57
C GLY A 15 3.19 7.60 10.00
N GLY A 16 1.90 7.46 10.30
CA GLY A 16 1.42 7.03 11.62
C GLY A 16 1.32 5.51 11.73
N MET A 17 1.91 4.91 12.78
CA MET A 17 1.93 3.44 13.00
C MET A 17 0.54 2.79 13.13
N ARG A 18 -0.48 3.56 13.54
CA ARG A 18 -1.86 3.07 13.74
C ARG A 18 -2.84 3.67 12.71
N GLY A 19 -2.33 4.39 11.72
CA GLY A 19 -3.14 5.10 10.72
C GLY A 19 -3.63 4.17 9.62
N VAL A 20 -4.76 4.53 9.01
CA VAL A 20 -5.32 3.82 7.85
C VAL A 20 -4.32 3.80 6.70
N GLY A 21 -3.59 4.90 6.45
CA GLY A 21 -2.57 4.95 5.40
C GLY A 21 -1.50 3.86 5.56
N ARG A 22 -1.05 3.59 6.80
CA ARG A 22 -0.09 2.51 7.09
C ARG A 22 -0.71 1.14 6.81
N ALA A 23 -1.95 0.90 7.23
CA ALA A 23 -2.64 -0.36 6.96
C ALA A 23 -2.82 -0.59 5.44
N THR A 24 -3.14 0.47 4.69
CA THR A 24 -3.27 0.43 3.23
C THR A 24 -1.94 0.09 2.57
N VAL A 25 -0.82 0.71 2.98
CA VAL A 25 0.53 0.34 2.48
C VAL A 25 0.79 -1.15 2.68
N MET A 26 0.58 -1.66 3.90
CA MET A 26 0.87 -3.07 4.20
C MET A 26 -0.01 -4.02 3.40
N LYS A 27 -1.28 -3.66 3.19
CA LYS A 27 -2.20 -4.49 2.42
C LYS A 27 -1.85 -4.50 0.93
N LEU A 28 -1.58 -3.35 0.32
CA LEU A 28 -1.31 -3.24 -1.11
C LEU A 28 0.08 -3.76 -1.49
N ALA A 29 1.10 -3.51 -0.66
CA ALA A 29 2.43 -4.09 -0.85
C ALA A 29 2.40 -5.62 -0.75
N GLY A 30 1.63 -6.17 0.20
CA GLY A 30 1.42 -7.62 0.33
C GLY A 30 0.64 -8.25 -0.83
N LEU A 31 0.11 -7.45 -1.75
CA LEU A 31 -0.53 -7.90 -2.99
C LEU A 31 0.33 -7.65 -4.24
N GLY A 32 1.60 -7.22 -4.09
CA GLY A 32 2.53 -7.03 -5.20
C GLY A 32 2.63 -5.61 -5.77
N ALA A 33 1.95 -4.63 -5.17
CA ALA A 33 2.07 -3.25 -5.61
C ALA A 33 3.41 -2.62 -5.18
N ASP A 34 4.03 -1.87 -6.07
CA ASP A 34 5.12 -0.94 -5.74
C ASP A 34 4.53 0.30 -5.05
N ILE A 35 5.17 0.76 -3.97
CA ILE A 35 4.64 1.87 -3.14
C ILE A 35 5.45 3.14 -3.39
N ALA A 36 4.74 4.26 -3.58
CA ALA A 36 5.28 5.61 -3.70
C ALA A 36 4.70 6.55 -2.65
#